data_AF-R6W071-F1
#
_entry.id   AF-R6W071-F1
#
_cell.length_a   1.000
_cell.length_b   1.000
_cell.length_c   1.000
_cell.angle_alpha   90.00
_cell.angle_beta   90.00
_cell.angle_gamma   90.00
#
_symmetry.space_group_name_H-M   'P 1'
#
loop_
_entity.id
_entity.type
_entity.pdbx_description
1 polymer ?
#
loop_
_entity_poly.entity_id
_entity_poly.type
_entity_poly.pdbx_seq_one_letter_code
_entity_poly.pdbx_strand_id
1 'polypeptide(L)'
;MKKYLLLFSLTIFLFACNKDEEISQDVILPPVIELDSEDGIYVVKIGKEVVIEPTYQNVDYAVYSWKCNGRIISDEPQLKYIFNECGSYYVTLRVDTRDASTEEEIRVDVNELAPPVISLVTPSIGLKVVAGREYILTPDIQNAEGATYLWTLNGNEVGTENTYTFKQDELGTYELTLTVTNEDGQSKKTVSIEVVDKLPIEIVVPSSLYFTENNTKYVELGRTLFVRPFVSISAEPSYQWSLDGQPIEGANSLVYGFKPAKTGEHTLTFTVKYDNQDTKAVLTRNISVSGVDEVSVNIPVKCCEAAGKRPFAAGNSIYSNKVYEFVPAPGQFVNETNTAGFNGESTHEAACAYAQKRLDNEQYVSLGGWGGYIVVGFDHSIENKGGYDFSIKGNAFDSSNEPGIVWVMQDVNGDGLPNDEWYELKGSEYGKPETIQDYAVTYFRPGPNMDTQWQDNKGNKGAIDRLGNYHPQEFYYPLWIEEDSYTLYGTCLKARTEQSPSTGMWSNNPFGWGYADNIGDDMPNKDNPNAGALGNYFKISDALNIDGTSANLSHIDFIKVQTGVNVKAGWLGENSTEVFKFCDENNNNDK
;
A
#
# COMPACT_ATOMS: atom_id res chain seq x y z
N MET A 1 -42.19 73.47 -5.83
CA MET A 1 -43.49 73.39 -5.11
C MET A 1 -43.27 73.87 -3.69
N LYS A 2 -44.04 74.89 -3.26
CA LYS A 2 -44.42 75.29 -1.89
C LYS A 2 -43.33 75.44 -0.80
N LYS A 3 -43.32 76.42 0.10
CA LYS A 3 -43.93 77.75 0.31
C LYS A 3 -43.45 78.19 1.73
N TYR A 4 -43.00 79.44 1.85
CA TYR A 4 -43.00 80.33 3.05
C TYR A 4 -42.38 79.90 4.38
N LEU A 5 -41.52 80.75 4.96
CA LEU A 5 -41.99 81.73 5.97
C LEU A 5 -40.99 82.90 6.13
N LEU A 6 -41.50 84.11 5.92
CA LEU A 6 -40.90 85.39 6.31
C LEU A 6 -41.19 85.61 7.81
N LEU A 7 -40.25 86.14 8.58
CA LEU A 7 -40.60 87.05 9.67
C LEU A 7 -39.53 88.14 9.83
N PHE A 8 -40.02 89.37 9.90
CA PHE A 8 -39.30 90.64 9.99
C PHE A 8 -39.48 91.16 11.44
N SER A 9 -38.40 91.58 12.11
CA SER A 9 -38.45 92.61 13.17
C SER A 9 -37.03 93.16 13.37
N LEU A 10 -36.69 94.41 13.08
CA LEU A 10 -37.06 95.69 13.71
C LEU A 10 -35.83 96.25 14.48
N THR A 11 -35.13 97.19 13.83
CA THR A 11 -34.35 98.37 14.30
C THR A 11 -33.86 98.47 15.76
N ILE A 12 -32.61 98.95 15.95
CA ILE A 12 -32.26 100.30 16.47
C ILE A 12 -30.74 100.56 16.34
N PHE A 13 -30.39 101.79 15.93
CA PHE A 13 -29.05 102.40 15.86
C PHE A 13 -28.39 102.57 17.24
N LEU A 14 -27.06 102.58 17.30
CA LEU A 14 -26.27 103.60 18.04
C LEU A 14 -24.78 103.53 17.64
N PHE A 15 -24.21 104.71 17.39
CA PHE A 15 -22.77 104.98 17.20
C PHE A 15 -21.99 104.76 18.50
N ALA A 16 -20.75 104.25 18.40
CA ALA A 16 -19.56 104.82 19.06
C ALA A 16 -18.31 103.99 18.72
N CYS A 17 -17.29 104.65 18.15
CA CYS A 17 -15.95 104.09 18.00
C CYS A 17 -15.30 103.90 19.38
N ASN A 18 -14.65 102.76 19.61
CA ASN A 18 -13.30 102.74 20.16
C ASN A 18 -12.61 101.39 19.92
N LYS A 19 -11.35 101.51 19.48
CA LYS A 19 -10.26 100.52 19.38
C LYS A 19 -10.53 99.13 19.97
N ASP A 20 -10.51 98.11 19.11
CA ASP A 20 -10.26 96.73 19.52
C ASP A 20 -8.99 96.24 18.80
N GLU A 21 -8.06 95.75 19.62
CA GLU A 21 -6.96 94.89 19.19
C GLU A 21 -7.57 93.67 18.49
N GLU A 22 -7.13 93.37 17.26
CA GLU A 22 -7.38 92.06 16.67
C GLU A 22 -6.73 91.01 17.57
N ILE A 23 -7.54 90.34 18.38
CA ILE A 23 -7.21 88.99 18.82
C ILE A 23 -7.38 88.13 17.56
N SER A 24 -6.27 87.85 16.87
CA SER A 24 -6.24 86.71 15.95
C SER A 24 -6.55 85.48 16.79
N GLN A 25 -7.76 84.95 16.64
CA GLN A 25 -8.08 83.64 17.18
C GLN A 25 -7.20 82.67 16.40
N ASP A 26 -6.08 82.22 16.99
CA ASP A 26 -5.26 81.16 16.41
C ASP A 26 -6.19 79.97 16.18
N VAL A 27 -6.50 79.71 14.90
CA VAL A 27 -7.33 78.58 14.52
C VAL A 27 -6.47 77.34 14.73
N ILE A 28 -6.71 76.65 15.85
CA ILE A 28 -6.07 75.37 16.13
C ILE A 28 -6.56 74.38 15.07
N LEU A 29 -5.70 74.08 14.11
CA LEU A 29 -5.94 73.04 13.11
C LEU A 29 -5.37 71.72 13.65
N PRO A 30 -6.19 70.66 13.79
CA PRO A 30 -5.68 69.36 14.19
C PRO A 30 -4.75 68.80 13.09
N PRO A 31 -3.80 67.92 13.48
CA PRO A 31 -3.03 67.14 12.51
C PRO A 31 -3.96 66.42 11.53
N VAL A 32 -3.54 66.32 10.28
CA VAL A 32 -4.21 65.48 9.29
C VAL A 32 -3.25 64.35 8.94
N ILE A 33 -3.74 63.12 9.01
CA ILE A 33 -3.02 61.90 8.64
C ILE A 33 -3.65 61.39 7.34
N GLU A 34 -2.83 61.18 6.32
CA GLU A 34 -3.24 60.53 5.06
C GLU A 34 -2.34 59.30 4.86
N LEU A 35 -2.94 58.11 4.98
CA LEU A 35 -2.24 56.84 4.86
C LEU A 35 -1.78 56.59 3.41
N ASP A 36 -0.69 55.85 3.25
CA ASP A 36 -0.20 55.34 1.97
C ASP A 36 -0.99 54.14 1.43
N SER A 37 -2.01 53.68 2.16
CA SER A 37 -3.01 52.70 1.70
C SER A 37 -4.41 53.31 1.68
N GLU A 38 -5.16 53.08 0.59
CA GLU A 38 -6.54 53.57 0.43
C GLU A 38 -7.53 52.93 1.42
N ASP A 39 -7.24 51.72 1.91
CA ASP A 39 -8.11 50.96 2.82
C ASP A 39 -7.57 50.82 4.24
N GLY A 40 -6.35 51.31 4.50
CA GLY A 40 -5.67 51.17 5.80
C GLY A 40 -5.29 49.73 6.15
N ILE A 41 -5.31 48.80 5.18
CA ILE A 41 -4.94 47.40 5.35
C ILE A 41 -3.56 47.16 4.73
N TYR A 42 -2.65 46.58 5.50
CA TYR A 42 -1.31 46.21 5.09
C TYR A 42 -1.14 44.70 5.24
N VAL A 43 -0.62 44.03 4.21
CA VAL A 43 -0.38 42.59 4.24
C VAL A 43 1.12 42.33 4.21
N VAL A 44 1.61 41.57 5.19
CA VAL A 44 3.02 41.18 5.31
C VAL A 44 3.11 39.70 5.70
N LYS A 45 4.25 39.07 5.50
CA LYS A 45 4.49 37.70 5.98
C LYS A 45 5.28 37.73 7.30
N ILE A 46 5.06 36.73 8.14
CA ILE A 46 5.75 36.58 9.42
C ILE A 46 7.27 36.74 9.26
N GLY A 47 7.89 37.56 10.11
CA GLY A 47 9.33 37.83 10.07
C GLY A 47 9.80 38.79 8.96
N LYS A 48 8.90 39.28 8.09
CA LYS A 48 9.20 40.36 7.12
C LYS A 48 8.83 41.72 7.73
N GLU A 49 9.57 42.75 7.33
CA GLU A 49 9.33 44.13 7.78
C GLU A 49 8.12 44.71 7.05
N VAL A 50 7.12 45.20 7.80
CA VAL A 50 6.09 46.08 7.26
C VAL A 50 6.61 47.51 7.24
N VAL A 51 6.35 48.21 6.16
CA VAL A 51 6.75 49.60 5.95
C VAL A 51 5.49 50.41 5.66
N ILE A 52 5.25 51.46 6.47
CA ILE A 52 4.05 52.30 6.37
C ILE A 52 4.49 53.77 6.42
N GLU A 53 4.20 54.51 5.36
CA GLU A 53 4.68 55.87 5.11
C GLU A 53 3.51 56.88 4.95
N PRO A 54 2.82 57.25 6.04
CA PRO A 54 1.75 58.25 5.96
C PRO A 54 2.31 59.63 5.60
N THR A 55 1.45 60.45 4.99
CA THR A 55 1.70 61.88 4.77
C THR A 55 0.90 62.71 5.77
N TYR A 56 1.43 63.89 6.11
CA TYR A 56 0.93 64.67 7.24
C TYR A 56 0.74 66.14 6.89
N GLN A 57 -0.30 66.77 7.47
CA GLN A 57 -0.51 68.22 7.44
C GLN A 57 -0.75 68.76 8.85
N ASN A 58 -0.43 70.04 9.10
CA ASN A 58 -0.56 70.70 10.41
C ASN A 58 0.27 70.03 11.53
N VAL A 59 1.50 69.60 11.24
CA VAL A 59 2.34 68.80 12.15
C VAL A 59 3.60 69.53 12.66
N ASP A 60 3.58 70.86 12.71
CA ASP A 60 4.70 71.62 13.26
C ASP A 60 4.99 71.21 14.71
N TYR A 61 6.22 70.76 14.97
CA TYR A 61 6.68 70.20 16.24
C TYR A 61 5.87 69.00 16.76
N ALA A 62 5.25 68.22 15.88
CA ALA A 62 4.48 67.05 16.26
C ALA A 62 5.34 65.90 16.79
N VAL A 63 4.75 65.10 17.67
CA VAL A 63 5.30 63.83 18.18
C VAL A 63 4.43 62.69 17.64
N TYR A 64 5.08 61.62 17.19
CA TYR A 64 4.44 60.44 16.61
C TYR A 64 4.47 59.28 17.61
N SER A 65 3.41 58.47 17.64
CA SER A 65 3.39 57.25 18.42
C SER A 65 2.58 56.17 17.70
N TRP A 66 3.24 55.06 17.40
CA TRP A 66 2.61 53.85 16.89
C TRP A 66 2.39 52.88 18.03
N LYS A 67 1.13 52.44 18.22
CA LYS A 67 0.76 51.49 19.27
C LYS A 67 0.10 50.26 18.69
N CYS A 68 0.56 49.09 19.09
CA CYS A 68 -0.10 47.82 18.80
C CYS A 68 -0.40 47.11 20.13
N ASN A 69 -1.64 46.66 20.32
CA ASN A 69 -2.08 46.01 21.57
C ASN A 69 -1.71 46.80 22.85
N GLY A 70 -1.83 48.13 22.79
CA GLY A 70 -1.54 49.04 23.90
C GLY A 70 -0.05 49.28 24.20
N ARG A 71 0.88 48.69 23.44
CA ARG A 71 2.33 48.94 23.56
C ARG A 71 2.82 49.84 22.44
N ILE A 72 3.68 50.80 22.77
CA ILE A 72 4.35 51.61 21.76
C ILE A 72 5.37 50.73 21.02
N ILE A 73 5.23 50.64 19.71
CA ILE A 73 6.11 49.86 18.82
C ILE A 73 7.07 50.75 18.01
N SER A 74 6.76 52.04 17.87
CA SER A 74 7.62 53.05 17.24
C SER A 74 7.17 54.47 17.61
N ASP A 75 8.07 55.44 17.56
CA ASP A 75 7.86 56.88 17.74
C ASP A 75 8.33 57.71 16.52
N GLU A 76 8.65 57.04 15.42
CA GLU A 76 9.06 57.66 14.16
C GLU A 76 7.84 58.05 13.30
N PRO A 77 7.97 59.01 12.37
CA PRO A 77 6.88 59.40 11.46
C PRO A 77 6.49 58.29 10.45
N GLN A 78 7.36 57.29 10.26
CA GLN A 78 7.13 56.10 9.45
C GLN A 78 7.19 54.86 10.34
N LEU A 79 6.33 53.87 10.11
CA LEU A 79 6.46 52.57 10.78
C LEU A 79 7.33 51.63 9.96
N LYS A 80 8.39 51.11 10.58
CA LYS A 80 9.13 49.93 10.15
C LYS A 80 9.12 48.92 11.28
N TYR A 81 8.41 47.81 11.10
CA TYR A 81 8.21 46.84 12.18
C TYR A 81 8.13 45.40 11.68
N ILE A 82 8.60 44.45 12.47
CA ILE A 82 8.54 43.01 12.18
C ILE A 82 7.60 42.35 13.18
N PHE A 83 6.55 41.71 12.68
CA PHE A 83 5.67 40.86 13.46
C PHE A 83 6.19 39.41 13.45
N ASN A 84 6.28 38.82 14.64
CA ASN A 84 6.85 37.47 14.84
C ASN A 84 5.78 36.39 15.06
N GLU A 85 4.52 36.74 14.93
CA GLU A 85 3.37 35.83 15.04
C GLU A 85 2.39 36.16 13.90
N CYS A 86 1.68 35.15 13.43
CA CYS A 86 0.65 35.32 12.40
C CYS A 86 -0.64 35.85 13.00
N GLY A 87 -1.38 36.65 12.24
CA GLY A 87 -2.66 37.18 12.66
C GLY A 87 -2.92 38.60 12.17
N SER A 88 -4.07 39.13 12.54
CA SER A 88 -4.46 40.51 12.25
C SER A 88 -4.13 41.39 13.45
N TYR A 89 -3.25 42.37 13.23
CA TYR A 89 -2.84 43.36 14.23
C TYR A 89 -3.50 44.69 13.92
N TYR A 90 -4.03 45.34 14.95
CA TYR A 90 -4.55 46.70 14.85
C TYR A 90 -3.49 47.64 15.45
N VAL A 91 -2.96 48.52 14.60
CA VAL A 91 -1.94 49.49 14.97
C VAL A 91 -2.56 50.88 14.93
N THR A 92 -2.48 51.61 16.03
CA THR A 92 -2.94 53.00 16.10
C THR A 92 -1.75 53.92 15.93
N LEU A 93 -1.78 54.75 14.88
CA LEU A 93 -0.91 55.91 14.73
C LEU A 93 -1.54 57.11 15.42
N ARG A 94 -0.82 57.71 16.36
CA ARG A 94 -1.20 58.97 17.00
C ARG A 94 -0.19 60.05 16.67
N VAL A 95 -0.68 61.21 16.28
CA VAL A 95 0.10 62.42 16.04
C VAL A 95 -0.37 63.51 17.00
N ASP A 96 0.52 63.94 17.90
CA ASP A 96 0.25 64.99 18.88
C ASP A 96 1.03 66.25 18.51
N THR A 97 0.35 67.39 18.41
CA THR A 97 0.96 68.73 18.41
C THR A 97 0.78 69.36 19.79
N ARG A 98 1.29 70.58 19.97
CA ARG A 98 1.13 71.33 21.23
C ARG A 98 -0.35 71.49 21.63
N ASP A 99 -1.23 71.65 20.65
CA ASP A 99 -2.60 72.14 20.88
C ASP A 99 -3.70 71.16 20.42
N ALA A 100 -3.35 70.10 19.68
CA ALA A 100 -4.29 69.09 19.19
C ALA A 100 -3.65 67.71 18.92
N SER A 101 -4.46 66.66 18.92
CA SER A 101 -4.05 65.28 18.59
C SER A 101 -4.97 64.64 17.56
N THR A 102 -4.45 63.77 16.71
CA THR A 102 -5.23 62.95 15.77
C THR A 102 -4.72 61.52 15.79
N GLU A 103 -5.63 60.56 15.66
CA GLU A 103 -5.35 59.13 15.68
C GLU A 103 -5.96 58.48 14.44
N GLU A 104 -5.23 57.56 13.83
CA GLU A 104 -5.72 56.67 12.78
C GLU A 104 -5.39 55.22 13.16
N GLU A 105 -6.34 54.31 12.92
CA GLU A 105 -6.16 52.88 13.15
C GLU A 105 -5.97 52.18 11.81
N ILE A 106 -4.93 51.36 11.73
CA ILE A 106 -4.61 50.53 10.57
C ILE A 106 -4.64 49.06 10.96
N ARG A 107 -4.88 48.20 9.97
CA ARG A 107 -4.83 46.74 10.13
C ARG A 107 -3.62 46.18 9.39
N VAL A 108 -2.79 45.43 10.10
CA VAL A 108 -1.68 44.66 9.52
C VAL A 108 -2.02 43.18 9.58
N ASP A 109 -2.24 42.55 8.43
CA ASP A 109 -2.42 41.10 8.32
C ASP A 109 -1.07 40.41 8.09
N VAL A 110 -0.67 39.58 9.04
CA VAL A 110 0.59 38.84 9.03
C VAL A 110 0.32 37.38 8.67
N ASN A 111 0.68 37.01 7.46
CA ASN A 111 0.47 35.66 6.90
C ASN A 111 1.67 34.74 7.17
N GLU A 112 1.44 33.42 7.13
CA GLU A 112 2.52 32.43 7.18
C GLU A 112 3.40 32.47 5.91
N LEU A 113 4.66 32.07 6.05
CA LEU A 113 5.54 31.82 4.91
C LEU A 113 5.09 30.57 4.17
N ALA A 114 5.01 30.64 2.84
CA ALA A 114 4.60 29.53 1.98
C ALA A 114 5.77 29.10 1.07
N PRO A 115 6.82 28.43 1.61
CA PRO A 115 7.89 27.91 0.77
C PRO A 115 7.35 26.85 -0.22
N PRO A 116 8.09 26.56 -1.33
CA PRO A 116 7.63 25.63 -2.34
C PRO A 116 7.47 24.22 -1.75
N VAL A 117 6.47 23.46 -2.21
CA VAL A 117 6.32 22.03 -1.83
C VAL A 117 6.49 21.19 -3.08
N ILE A 118 7.53 20.34 -3.09
CA ILE A 118 7.89 19.49 -4.23
C ILE A 118 7.25 18.11 -4.07
N SER A 119 6.45 17.69 -5.05
CA SER A 119 5.90 16.34 -5.16
C SER A 119 6.39 15.68 -6.44
N LEU A 120 7.18 14.62 -6.28
CA LEU A 120 7.70 13.81 -7.38
C LEU A 120 7.53 12.34 -6.99
N VAL A 121 6.70 11.61 -7.73
CA VAL A 121 6.40 10.20 -7.45
C VAL A 121 7.51 9.34 -8.06
N THR A 122 8.09 8.47 -7.23
CA THR A 122 9.09 7.47 -7.62
C THR A 122 8.61 6.08 -7.19
N PRO A 123 8.91 5.02 -7.94
CA PRO A 123 8.57 3.65 -7.54
C PRO A 123 9.21 3.29 -6.19
N SER A 124 8.51 2.48 -5.38
CA SER A 124 8.99 2.00 -4.07
C SER A 124 10.24 1.12 -4.15
N ILE A 125 10.52 0.57 -5.34
CA ILE A 125 11.68 -0.27 -5.66
C ILE A 125 12.88 0.53 -6.20
N GLY A 126 12.79 1.86 -6.27
CA GLY A 126 13.78 2.72 -6.94
C GLY A 126 13.45 2.98 -8.41
N LEU A 127 14.07 4.00 -9.01
CA LEU A 127 13.83 4.38 -10.42
C LEU A 127 14.95 3.79 -11.30
N LYS A 128 14.64 2.72 -12.04
CA LYS A 128 15.54 2.17 -13.06
C LYS A 128 15.19 2.70 -14.44
N VAL A 129 16.19 3.08 -15.22
CA VAL A 129 16.05 3.64 -16.57
C VAL A 129 17.10 3.04 -17.50
N VAL A 130 16.80 2.91 -18.78
CA VAL A 130 17.73 2.37 -19.78
C VAL A 130 18.70 3.44 -20.28
N ALA A 131 19.97 3.07 -20.44
CA ALA A 131 21.06 3.91 -20.96
C ALA A 131 20.80 4.49 -22.36
N GLY A 132 21.32 5.68 -22.60
CA GLY A 132 21.21 6.42 -23.86
C GLY A 132 19.83 6.99 -24.17
N ARG A 133 18.87 6.85 -23.23
CA ARG A 133 17.48 7.31 -23.40
C ARG A 133 17.19 8.59 -22.62
N GLU A 134 16.25 9.37 -23.14
CA GLU A 134 15.76 10.60 -22.52
C GLU A 134 14.52 10.33 -21.68
N TYR A 135 14.53 10.83 -20.44
CA TYR A 135 13.44 10.75 -19.48
C TYR A 135 13.11 12.15 -18.99
N ILE A 136 11.90 12.63 -19.27
CA ILE A 136 11.48 13.97 -18.85
C ILE A 136 10.87 13.90 -17.46
N LEU A 137 11.44 14.59 -16.48
CA LEU A 137 10.90 14.74 -15.13
C LEU A 137 10.05 16.01 -15.04
N THR A 138 8.79 15.84 -14.61
CA THR A 138 7.80 16.92 -14.51
C THR A 138 7.21 17.03 -13.10
N PRO A 139 7.96 17.50 -12.10
CA PRO A 139 7.53 17.55 -10.69
C PRO A 139 6.30 18.46 -10.48
N ASP A 140 5.43 18.10 -9.54
CA ASP A 140 4.30 18.94 -9.13
C ASP A 140 4.72 19.85 -7.97
N ILE A 141 4.55 21.16 -8.14
CA ILE A 141 5.07 22.17 -7.21
C ILE A 141 3.91 23.03 -6.69
N GLN A 142 3.70 23.02 -5.37
CA GLN A 142 2.81 23.98 -4.71
C GLN A 142 3.61 25.21 -4.27
N ASN A 143 2.94 26.36 -4.14
CA ASN A 143 3.55 27.65 -3.81
C ASN A 143 4.68 28.07 -4.78
N ALA A 144 4.48 27.78 -6.08
CA ALA A 144 5.48 28.00 -7.12
C ALA A 144 5.57 29.45 -7.64
N GLU A 145 4.74 30.37 -7.13
CA GLU A 145 4.71 31.75 -7.62
C GLU A 145 6.03 32.46 -7.35
N GLY A 146 6.62 33.06 -8.40
CA GLY A 146 7.95 33.66 -8.35
C GLY A 146 9.10 32.69 -8.09
N ALA A 147 8.87 31.37 -8.16
CA ALA A 147 9.89 30.38 -7.83
C ALA A 147 10.95 30.22 -8.93
N THR A 148 12.17 29.88 -8.50
CA THR A 148 13.30 29.49 -9.34
C THR A 148 13.63 28.02 -9.14
N TYR A 149 14.15 27.37 -10.19
CA TYR A 149 14.43 25.93 -10.22
C TYR A 149 15.93 25.70 -10.45
N LEU A 150 16.48 24.68 -9.78
CA LEU A 150 17.84 24.21 -9.97
C LEU A 150 17.88 22.69 -9.90
N TRP A 151 18.29 22.06 -10.98
CA TRP A 151 18.56 20.63 -11.08
C TRP A 151 20.06 20.37 -10.96
N THR A 152 20.43 19.45 -10.07
CA THR A 152 21.79 18.94 -9.97
C THR A 152 21.86 17.43 -10.15
N LEU A 153 22.83 16.95 -10.92
CA LEU A 153 23.13 15.54 -11.12
C LEU A 153 24.49 15.21 -10.51
N ASN A 154 24.52 14.32 -9.52
CA ASN A 154 25.71 13.99 -8.73
C ASN A 154 26.41 15.26 -8.19
N GLY A 155 25.60 16.26 -7.79
CA GLY A 155 26.06 17.55 -7.28
C GLY A 155 26.38 18.62 -8.32
N ASN A 156 26.42 18.29 -9.62
CA ASN A 156 26.70 19.25 -10.69
C ASN A 156 25.42 19.84 -11.27
N GLU A 157 25.38 21.15 -11.53
CA GLU A 157 24.23 21.81 -12.16
C GLU A 157 23.99 21.28 -13.58
N VAL A 158 22.73 20.91 -13.86
CA VAL A 158 22.31 20.34 -15.16
C VAL A 158 21.08 21.02 -15.77
N GLY A 159 20.40 21.91 -15.05
CA GLY A 159 19.28 22.67 -15.60
C GLY A 159 18.59 23.59 -14.60
N THR A 160 17.84 24.56 -15.11
CA THR A 160 17.14 25.60 -14.31
C THR A 160 15.66 25.75 -14.64
N GLU A 161 15.14 24.86 -15.49
CA GLU A 161 13.74 24.86 -15.89
C GLU A 161 12.87 24.10 -14.86
N ASN A 162 11.55 24.30 -14.92
CA ASN A 162 10.60 23.58 -14.08
C ASN A 162 10.50 22.07 -14.39
N THR A 163 11.08 21.64 -15.51
CA THR A 163 11.21 20.25 -15.95
C THR A 163 12.65 19.94 -16.28
N TYR A 164 13.04 18.66 -16.24
CA TYR A 164 14.40 18.25 -16.59
C TYR A 164 14.39 16.99 -17.45
N THR A 165 15.19 16.99 -18.51
CA THR A 165 15.38 15.80 -19.36
C THR A 165 16.64 15.07 -18.92
N PHE A 166 16.46 13.95 -18.24
CA PHE A 166 17.54 13.05 -17.83
C PHE A 166 17.94 12.14 -18.99
N LYS A 167 19.23 12.09 -19.32
CA LYS A 167 19.82 11.14 -20.28
C LYS A 167 21.24 10.80 -19.84
N GLN A 168 21.56 9.53 -19.73
CA GLN A 168 22.91 9.03 -19.41
C GLN A 168 23.21 7.81 -20.27
N ASP A 169 24.38 7.80 -20.90
CA ASP A 169 24.86 6.66 -21.70
C ASP A 169 25.61 5.63 -20.85
N GLU A 170 26.17 6.05 -19.72
CA GLU A 170 26.91 5.18 -18.81
C GLU A 170 25.98 4.48 -17.82
N LEU A 171 26.26 3.21 -17.57
CA LEU A 171 25.54 2.43 -16.56
C LEU A 171 25.98 2.86 -15.16
N GLY A 172 25.04 2.87 -14.22
CA GLY A 172 25.34 3.19 -12.83
C GLY A 172 24.22 3.94 -12.13
N THR A 173 24.47 4.33 -10.89
CA THR A 173 23.50 5.05 -10.06
C THR A 173 23.80 6.54 -10.08
N TYR A 174 22.78 7.34 -10.33
CA TYR A 174 22.85 8.80 -10.40
C TYR A 174 21.91 9.43 -9.38
N GLU A 175 22.39 10.44 -8.67
CA GLU A 175 21.60 11.23 -7.74
C GLU A 175 21.15 12.53 -8.40
N LEU A 176 19.86 12.62 -8.72
CA LEU A 176 19.25 13.83 -9.28
C LEU A 176 18.53 14.59 -8.17
N THR A 177 18.88 15.86 -7.97
CA THR A 177 18.26 16.73 -6.96
C THR A 177 17.62 17.93 -7.62
N LEU A 178 16.35 18.16 -7.33
CA LEU A 178 15.65 19.41 -7.63
C LEU A 178 15.62 20.30 -6.39
N THR A 179 16.06 21.54 -6.56
CA THR A 179 15.91 22.62 -5.58
C THR A 179 14.96 23.68 -6.14
N VAL A 180 13.93 24.05 -5.38
CA VAL A 180 12.97 25.10 -5.76
C VAL A 180 12.98 26.18 -4.69
N THR A 181 13.11 27.45 -5.09
CA THR A 181 13.24 28.59 -4.16
C THR A 181 12.28 29.71 -4.57
N ASN A 182 11.45 30.18 -3.65
CA ASN A 182 10.64 31.39 -3.80
C ASN A 182 11.05 32.44 -2.73
N GLU A 183 10.32 33.55 -2.62
CA GLU A 183 10.60 34.61 -1.65
C GLU A 183 10.45 34.19 -0.16
N ASP A 184 9.76 33.08 0.07
CA ASP A 184 9.41 32.55 1.39
C ASP A 184 10.35 31.44 1.86
N GLY A 185 11.12 30.83 0.96
CA GLY A 185 12.11 29.83 1.30
C GLY A 185 12.46 28.87 0.17
N GLN A 186 13.09 27.76 0.54
CA GLN A 186 13.63 26.76 -0.37
C GLN A 186 13.20 25.36 0.04
N SER A 187 12.90 24.52 -0.96
CA SER A 187 12.67 23.09 -0.80
C SER A 187 13.56 22.29 -1.73
N LYS A 188 13.88 21.05 -1.34
CA LYS A 188 14.72 20.11 -2.10
C LYS A 188 14.10 18.74 -2.17
N LYS A 189 14.25 18.05 -3.30
CA LYS A 189 13.89 16.64 -3.49
C LYS A 189 14.99 15.93 -4.25
N THR A 190 15.49 14.84 -3.69
CA THR A 190 16.51 13.97 -4.32
C THR A 190 15.89 12.64 -4.73
N VAL A 191 16.27 12.16 -5.91
CA VAL A 191 15.89 10.85 -6.46
C VAL A 191 17.15 10.12 -6.92
N SER A 192 17.24 8.84 -6.56
CA SER A 192 18.25 7.92 -7.05
C SER A 192 17.75 7.22 -8.32
N ILE A 193 18.52 7.33 -9.41
CA ILE A 193 18.21 6.81 -10.75
C ILE A 193 19.29 5.81 -11.15
N GLU A 194 18.92 4.54 -11.30
CA GLU A 194 19.83 3.48 -11.76
C GLU A 194 19.71 3.32 -13.28
N VAL A 195 20.80 3.54 -14.00
CA VAL A 195 20.90 3.41 -15.45
C VAL A 195 21.37 1.99 -15.78
N VAL A 196 20.52 1.25 -16.47
CA VAL A 196 20.71 -0.16 -16.86
C VAL A 196 20.73 -0.32 -18.38
N ASP A 197 21.20 -1.45 -18.89
CA ASP A 197 21.20 -1.76 -20.33
C ASP A 197 19.81 -2.19 -20.83
N LYS A 198 19.04 -2.88 -19.97
CA LYS A 198 17.64 -3.29 -20.18
C LYS A 198 16.89 -3.28 -18.84
N LEU A 199 15.58 -3.02 -18.85
CA LEU A 199 14.81 -3.15 -17.62
C LEU A 199 14.77 -4.62 -17.19
N PRO A 200 14.95 -4.93 -15.89
CA PRO A 200 14.74 -6.28 -15.40
C PRO A 200 13.24 -6.61 -15.52
N ILE A 201 12.92 -7.59 -16.36
CA ILE A 201 11.60 -8.24 -16.35
C ILE A 201 11.76 -9.55 -15.60
N GLU A 202 11.00 -9.70 -14.53
CA GLU A 202 10.86 -10.98 -13.84
C GLU A 202 9.51 -11.57 -14.22
N ILE A 203 9.53 -12.79 -14.76
CA ILE A 203 8.34 -13.57 -15.05
C ILE A 203 8.41 -14.83 -14.20
N VAL A 204 7.44 -15.02 -13.32
CA VAL A 204 7.31 -16.24 -12.51
C VAL A 204 6.02 -16.95 -12.87
N VAL A 205 6.12 -18.23 -13.18
CA VAL A 205 4.96 -19.13 -13.25
C VAL A 205 5.04 -19.99 -12.00
N PRO A 206 4.16 -19.82 -11.00
CA PRO A 206 4.22 -20.61 -9.79
C PRO A 206 4.13 -22.10 -10.10
N SER A 207 5.02 -22.87 -9.46
CA SER A 207 4.97 -24.33 -9.47
C SER A 207 3.77 -24.83 -8.69
N SER A 208 3.29 -26.04 -9.01
CA SER A 208 2.20 -26.66 -8.24
C SER A 208 2.61 -26.98 -6.79
N LEU A 209 3.92 -27.16 -6.56
CA LEU A 209 4.56 -27.37 -5.25
C LEU A 209 5.88 -26.58 -5.21
N TYR A 210 6.34 -26.18 -4.02
CA TYR A 210 7.55 -25.37 -3.85
C TYR A 210 8.81 -26.15 -4.22
N PHE A 211 8.94 -27.40 -3.77
CA PHE A 211 10.13 -28.23 -4.01
C PHE A 211 10.11 -28.97 -5.35
N THR A 212 9.19 -28.62 -6.26
CA THR A 212 9.13 -29.25 -7.59
C THR A 212 10.12 -28.59 -8.55
N GLU A 213 11.02 -29.40 -9.10
CA GLU A 213 12.01 -28.96 -10.11
C GLU A 213 11.41 -28.75 -11.52
N ASN A 214 10.29 -29.42 -11.83
CA ASN A 214 9.65 -29.36 -13.15
C ASN A 214 8.22 -28.79 -13.05
N ASN A 215 8.00 -27.59 -13.58
CA ASN A 215 6.68 -26.95 -13.60
C ASN A 215 5.85 -27.32 -14.85
N THR A 216 5.82 -28.61 -15.22
CA THR A 216 4.93 -29.10 -16.28
C THR A 216 3.49 -29.05 -15.80
N LYS A 217 2.62 -28.38 -16.56
CA LYS A 217 1.18 -28.33 -16.29
C LYS A 217 0.47 -29.50 -16.96
N TYR A 218 -0.49 -30.08 -16.27
CA TYR A 218 -1.29 -31.18 -16.76
C TYR A 218 -2.73 -30.73 -16.95
N VAL A 219 -3.35 -31.17 -18.03
CA VAL A 219 -4.75 -30.83 -18.33
C VAL A 219 -5.47 -31.97 -19.04
N GLU A 220 -6.67 -32.25 -18.57
CA GLU A 220 -7.61 -33.20 -19.16
C GLU A 220 -8.16 -32.68 -20.50
N LEU A 221 -8.37 -33.59 -21.46
CA LEU A 221 -9.08 -33.25 -22.69
C LEU A 221 -10.43 -32.57 -22.44
N GLY A 222 -10.66 -31.46 -23.14
CA GLY A 222 -11.93 -30.73 -23.05
C GLY A 222 -12.05 -29.80 -21.84
N ARG A 223 -11.17 -29.91 -20.83
CA ARG A 223 -11.02 -28.92 -19.76
C ARG A 223 -10.12 -27.76 -20.21
N THR A 224 -10.37 -26.57 -19.70
CA THR A 224 -9.53 -25.41 -19.96
C THR A 224 -8.50 -25.27 -18.84
N LEU A 225 -7.21 -25.28 -19.18
CA LEU A 225 -6.12 -24.89 -18.28
C LEU A 225 -5.97 -23.37 -18.33
N PHE A 226 -6.25 -22.70 -17.21
CA PHE A 226 -5.97 -21.27 -17.10
C PHE A 226 -4.57 -21.07 -16.56
N VAL A 227 -3.77 -20.28 -17.27
CA VAL A 227 -2.40 -19.96 -16.85
C VAL A 227 -2.28 -18.48 -16.64
N ARG A 228 -1.65 -18.11 -15.51
CA ARG A 228 -1.37 -16.73 -15.16
C ARG A 228 0.03 -16.59 -14.54
N PRO A 229 0.97 -15.99 -15.27
CA PRO A 229 2.27 -15.63 -14.71
C PRO A 229 2.18 -14.40 -13.78
N PHE A 230 3.10 -14.32 -12.83
CA PHE A 230 3.44 -13.11 -12.10
C PHE A 230 4.49 -12.35 -12.92
N VAL A 231 4.26 -11.06 -13.14
CA VAL A 231 5.16 -10.20 -13.92
C VAL A 231 5.57 -9.02 -13.04
N SER A 232 6.87 -8.87 -12.82
CA SER A 232 7.46 -7.70 -12.17
C SER A 232 8.29 -6.94 -13.19
N ILE A 233 7.85 -5.72 -13.49
CA ILE A 233 8.50 -4.80 -14.41
C ILE A 233 8.16 -3.37 -14.02
N SER A 234 9.11 -2.45 -14.15
CA SER A 234 8.93 -1.03 -13.81
C SER A 234 8.32 -0.19 -14.94
N ALA A 235 7.63 -0.81 -15.91
CA ALA A 235 7.03 -0.16 -17.07
C ALA A 235 5.69 -0.84 -17.41
N GLU A 236 4.84 -0.21 -18.23
CA GLU A 236 3.58 -0.80 -18.69
C GLU A 236 3.86 -1.94 -19.68
N PRO A 237 3.57 -3.21 -19.34
CA PRO A 237 3.80 -4.32 -20.25
C PRO A 237 2.61 -4.57 -21.17
N SER A 238 2.91 -5.14 -22.32
CA SER A 238 1.99 -5.84 -23.21
C SER A 238 2.35 -7.34 -23.24
N TYR A 239 1.39 -8.18 -23.56
CA TYR A 239 1.55 -9.64 -23.50
C TYR A 239 1.22 -10.28 -24.83
N GLN A 240 1.85 -11.43 -25.09
CA GLN A 240 1.52 -12.31 -26.21
C GLN A 240 1.70 -13.75 -25.78
N TRP A 241 0.68 -14.58 -25.99
CA TRP A 241 0.78 -16.03 -25.88
C TRP A 241 1.06 -16.66 -27.23
N SER A 242 1.85 -17.74 -27.23
CA SER A 242 2.03 -18.63 -28.37
C SER A 242 1.92 -20.10 -27.95
N LEU A 243 1.54 -20.95 -28.90
CA LEU A 243 1.46 -22.40 -28.74
C LEU A 243 2.44 -23.04 -29.73
N ASP A 244 3.37 -23.83 -29.22
CA ASP A 244 4.40 -24.53 -30.02
C ASP A 244 5.16 -23.58 -30.97
N GLY A 245 5.48 -22.38 -30.46
CA GLY A 245 6.19 -21.33 -31.18
C GLY A 245 5.32 -20.52 -32.16
N GLN A 246 4.03 -20.78 -32.28
CA GLN A 246 3.11 -20.02 -33.13
C GLN A 246 2.26 -19.05 -32.29
N PRO A 247 2.32 -17.73 -32.56
CA PRO A 247 1.48 -16.75 -31.87
C PRO A 247 -0.01 -17.11 -31.95
N ILE A 248 -0.70 -17.00 -30.82
CA ILE A 248 -2.15 -17.18 -30.75
C ILE A 248 -2.80 -15.81 -30.95
N GLU A 249 -3.59 -15.66 -32.00
CA GLU A 249 -4.28 -14.41 -32.32
C GLU A 249 -5.20 -13.95 -31.17
N GLY A 250 -5.04 -12.70 -30.75
CA GLY A 250 -5.85 -12.09 -29.68
C GLY A 250 -5.51 -12.51 -28.25
N ALA A 251 -4.59 -13.47 -28.05
CA ALA A 251 -4.17 -13.90 -26.72
C ALA A 251 -3.11 -12.95 -26.14
N ASN A 252 -3.55 -11.74 -25.79
CA ASN A 252 -2.70 -10.63 -25.34
C ASN A 252 -2.96 -10.21 -23.88
N SER A 253 -3.63 -11.07 -23.11
CA SER A 253 -3.94 -10.85 -21.70
C SER A 253 -2.94 -11.58 -20.79
N LEU A 254 -2.82 -11.12 -19.54
CA LEU A 254 -1.99 -11.78 -18.53
C LEU A 254 -2.46 -13.21 -18.23
N VAL A 255 -3.76 -13.45 -18.33
CA VAL A 255 -4.39 -14.77 -18.17
C VAL A 255 -4.72 -15.32 -19.55
N TYR A 256 -4.41 -16.60 -19.78
CA TYR A 256 -4.84 -17.33 -20.97
C TYR A 256 -5.44 -18.68 -20.60
N GLY A 257 -6.59 -19.01 -21.22
CA GLY A 257 -7.26 -20.30 -21.10
C GLY A 257 -6.92 -21.20 -22.27
N PHE A 258 -6.05 -22.20 -22.05
CA PHE A 258 -5.71 -23.21 -23.04
C PHE A 258 -6.63 -24.42 -22.94
N LYS A 259 -7.35 -24.75 -24.01
CA LYS A 259 -8.22 -25.92 -24.08
C LYS A 259 -7.69 -26.91 -25.13
N PRO A 260 -7.12 -28.06 -24.72
CA PRO A 260 -6.59 -29.04 -25.66
C PRO A 260 -7.70 -29.77 -26.41
N ALA A 261 -7.49 -29.96 -27.72
CA ALA A 261 -8.37 -30.75 -28.59
C ALA A 261 -7.88 -32.20 -28.78
N LYS A 262 -6.64 -32.50 -28.37
CA LYS A 262 -5.98 -33.79 -28.51
C LYS A 262 -4.97 -34.00 -27.39
N THR A 263 -4.65 -35.25 -27.08
CA THR A 263 -3.58 -35.58 -26.15
C THR A 263 -2.22 -35.29 -26.77
N GLY A 264 -1.22 -35.10 -25.92
CA GLY A 264 0.15 -34.81 -26.33
C GLY A 264 0.82 -33.77 -25.46
N GLU A 265 2.07 -33.47 -25.81
CA GLU A 265 2.87 -32.44 -25.18
C GLU A 265 2.84 -31.17 -26.04
N HIS A 266 2.71 -30.04 -25.36
CA HIS A 266 2.64 -28.72 -25.95
C HIS A 266 3.53 -27.77 -25.14
N THR A 267 4.02 -26.72 -25.79
CA THR A 267 4.68 -25.61 -25.09
C THR A 267 3.84 -24.36 -25.27
N LEU A 268 3.29 -23.86 -24.15
CA LEU A 268 2.79 -22.50 -24.10
C LEU A 268 3.97 -21.57 -23.85
N THR A 269 4.12 -20.53 -24.64
CA THR A 269 5.12 -19.49 -24.38
C THR A 269 4.39 -18.20 -24.07
N PHE A 270 4.68 -17.63 -22.90
CA PHE A 270 4.21 -16.32 -22.49
C PHE A 270 5.33 -15.29 -22.70
N THR A 271 5.06 -14.30 -23.53
CA THR A 271 5.99 -13.21 -23.84
C THR A 271 5.49 -11.92 -23.22
N VAL A 272 6.32 -11.30 -22.40
CA VAL A 272 6.15 -9.92 -21.94
C VAL A 272 6.96 -9.03 -22.87
N LYS A 273 6.28 -8.06 -23.48
CA LYS A 273 6.91 -6.99 -24.26
C LYS A 273 6.59 -5.69 -23.57
N TYR A 274 7.56 -4.83 -23.35
CA TYR A 274 7.25 -3.45 -23.01
C TYR A 274 7.58 -2.59 -24.21
N ASP A 275 6.52 -2.00 -24.74
CA ASP A 275 6.62 -1.06 -25.84
C ASP A 275 7.03 0.27 -25.25
N ASN A 276 8.17 0.79 -25.70
CA ASN A 276 8.47 2.19 -25.54
C ASN A 276 8.41 2.90 -26.90
N GLN A 277 7.83 2.37 -27.98
CA GLN A 277 7.58 3.14 -29.20
C GLN A 277 6.10 3.61 -29.27
N ASP A 278 5.93 4.91 -29.44
CA ASP A 278 4.71 5.59 -29.93
C ASP A 278 3.45 5.74 -29.08
N THR A 279 3.51 5.51 -27.77
CA THR A 279 2.68 6.30 -26.85
C THR A 279 3.50 6.69 -25.64
N LYS A 280 3.25 7.88 -25.08
CA LYS A 280 3.80 8.32 -23.79
C LYS A 280 3.42 7.29 -22.72
N ALA A 281 4.17 6.21 -22.57
CA ALA A 281 4.05 5.31 -21.44
C ALA A 281 4.70 6.01 -20.24
N VAL A 282 3.86 6.28 -19.25
CA VAL A 282 4.12 7.14 -18.10
C VAL A 282 4.68 6.24 -17.00
N LEU A 283 6.02 6.19 -16.79
CA LEU A 283 6.66 5.35 -15.74
C LEU A 283 6.13 5.70 -14.35
N THR A 284 5.91 7.00 -14.14
CA THR A 284 5.08 7.59 -13.09
C THR A 284 4.37 8.76 -13.74
N ARG A 285 3.33 9.35 -13.12
CA ARG A 285 2.59 10.51 -13.65
C ARG A 285 3.48 11.63 -14.23
N ASN A 286 4.76 11.66 -13.84
CA ASN A 286 5.73 12.68 -14.17
C ASN A 286 6.86 12.26 -15.16
N ILE A 287 6.93 11.02 -15.71
CA ILE A 287 8.08 10.49 -16.51
C ILE A 287 7.66 9.66 -17.75
N SER A 288 8.31 9.79 -18.93
CA SER A 288 8.02 9.01 -20.18
C SER A 288 9.27 8.47 -20.95
N VAL A 289 9.14 7.48 -21.87
CA VAL A 289 10.23 6.63 -22.46
C VAL A 289 10.13 6.39 -24.01
N SER A 290 11.22 5.99 -24.71
CA SER A 290 11.23 5.49 -26.13
C SER A 290 11.98 4.10 -26.42
N GLY A 291 11.54 3.16 -27.32
CA GLY A 291 12.14 1.81 -27.70
C GLY A 291 11.44 0.44 -27.31
N VAL A 292 11.56 -0.73 -27.99
CA VAL A 292 10.88 -2.02 -27.58
C VAL A 292 11.85 -3.10 -27.08
N ASP A 293 11.53 -3.78 -25.95
CA ASP A 293 12.28 -4.93 -25.41
C ASP A 293 11.31 -6.08 -25.02
N GLU A 294 11.74 -7.36 -25.11
CA GLU A 294 10.88 -8.53 -24.82
C GLU A 294 11.59 -9.65 -24.03
N VAL A 295 10.85 -10.35 -23.16
CA VAL A 295 11.26 -11.55 -22.40
C VAL A 295 10.16 -12.60 -22.48
N SER A 296 10.52 -13.88 -22.61
CA SER A 296 9.57 -14.98 -22.72
C SER A 296 9.87 -16.11 -21.72
N VAL A 297 8.82 -16.77 -21.24
CA VAL A 297 8.90 -18.01 -20.46
C VAL A 297 8.16 -19.13 -21.18
N ASN A 298 8.75 -20.33 -21.20
CA ASN A 298 8.12 -21.53 -21.73
C ASN A 298 7.46 -22.32 -20.60
N ILE A 299 6.24 -22.76 -20.84
CA ILE A 299 5.40 -23.49 -19.91
C ILE A 299 5.06 -24.82 -20.58
N PRO A 300 5.74 -25.91 -20.20
CA PRO A 300 5.43 -27.23 -20.74
C PRO A 300 4.03 -27.66 -20.26
N VAL A 301 3.22 -28.15 -21.20
CA VAL A 301 1.85 -28.62 -20.93
C VAL A 301 1.70 -30.04 -21.47
N LYS A 302 1.24 -30.95 -20.63
CA LYS A 302 0.89 -32.32 -21.01
C LYS A 302 -0.62 -32.51 -20.98
N CYS A 303 -1.18 -32.80 -22.14
CA CYS A 303 -2.60 -33.03 -22.35
C CYS A 303 -2.88 -34.53 -22.32
N CYS A 304 -3.71 -34.97 -21.39
CA CYS A 304 -4.02 -36.39 -21.18
C CYS A 304 -5.52 -36.66 -21.10
N GLU A 305 -5.90 -37.93 -21.24
CA GLU A 305 -7.20 -38.39 -20.74
C GLU A 305 -7.15 -38.32 -19.20
N ALA A 306 -8.23 -37.88 -18.55
CA ALA A 306 -8.25 -37.87 -17.09
C ALA A 306 -8.20 -39.29 -16.53
N ALA A 307 -7.37 -39.47 -15.51
CA ALA A 307 -7.43 -40.65 -14.68
C ALA A 307 -8.83 -40.78 -14.03
N GLY A 308 -9.27 -42.02 -13.85
CA GLY A 308 -10.54 -42.30 -13.20
C GLY A 308 -10.44 -42.07 -11.69
N LYS A 309 -11.57 -41.68 -11.08
CA LYS A 309 -11.74 -41.58 -9.62
C LYS A 309 -11.26 -42.87 -8.92
N ARG A 310 -10.44 -42.74 -7.87
CA ARG A 310 -10.07 -43.87 -7.00
C ARG A 310 -11.21 -44.19 -6.04
N PRO A 311 -11.85 -45.37 -6.13
CA PRO A 311 -13.00 -45.69 -5.28
C PRO A 311 -12.59 -45.87 -3.82
N PHE A 312 -13.45 -45.41 -2.90
CA PHE A 312 -13.33 -45.77 -1.49
C PHE A 312 -13.58 -47.28 -1.31
N ALA A 313 -12.67 -47.97 -0.64
CA ALA A 313 -12.67 -49.41 -0.44
C ALA A 313 -12.41 -49.79 1.02
N ALA A 314 -12.63 -51.06 1.35
CA ALA A 314 -12.42 -51.57 2.70
C ALA A 314 -10.93 -51.43 3.09
N GLY A 315 -10.68 -50.80 4.24
CA GLY A 315 -9.32 -50.51 4.72
C GLY A 315 -8.82 -49.10 4.40
N ASN A 316 -9.54 -48.33 3.57
CA ASN A 316 -9.24 -46.91 3.41
C ASN A 316 -9.58 -46.12 4.68
N SER A 317 -8.78 -45.09 4.93
CA SER A 317 -9.01 -44.13 6.01
C SER A 317 -9.96 -43.03 5.53
N ILE A 318 -10.87 -42.58 6.38
CA ILE A 318 -11.62 -41.33 6.13
C ILE A 318 -10.74 -40.09 6.34
N TYR A 319 -9.56 -40.23 6.94
CA TYR A 319 -8.62 -39.14 7.13
C TYR A 319 -7.53 -39.14 6.06
N SER A 320 -6.96 -37.97 5.77
CA SER A 320 -5.81 -37.83 4.87
C SER A 320 -4.71 -38.85 5.21
N ASN A 321 -4.14 -39.49 4.18
CA ASN A 321 -3.18 -40.57 4.38
C ASN A 321 -1.72 -40.12 4.37
N LYS A 322 -1.43 -38.95 3.78
CA LYS A 322 -0.06 -38.46 3.59
C LYS A 322 0.01 -36.94 3.50
N VAL A 323 0.97 -36.33 4.20
CA VAL A 323 1.50 -34.99 3.95
C VAL A 323 2.53 -35.08 2.82
N TYR A 324 2.25 -34.42 1.70
CA TYR A 324 3.11 -34.40 0.52
C TYR A 324 4.06 -33.20 0.52
N GLU A 325 3.60 -32.08 1.06
CA GLU A 325 4.43 -30.89 1.18
C GLU A 325 4.05 -30.07 2.41
N PHE A 326 5.04 -29.53 3.12
CA PHE A 326 4.86 -28.60 4.22
C PHE A 326 5.90 -27.48 4.10
N VAL A 327 5.42 -26.29 3.76
CA VAL A 327 6.22 -25.06 3.60
C VAL A 327 5.56 -23.98 4.43
N PRO A 328 5.82 -23.93 5.75
CA PRO A 328 5.34 -22.84 6.57
C PRO A 328 6.06 -21.56 6.17
N ALA A 329 5.36 -20.44 6.26
CA ALA A 329 6.01 -19.15 6.27
C ALA A 329 6.75 -18.99 7.61
N PRO A 330 7.64 -18.00 7.77
CA PRO A 330 8.27 -17.77 9.05
C PRO A 330 7.19 -17.47 10.11
N GLY A 331 7.32 -18.08 11.29
CA GLY A 331 6.35 -17.94 12.37
C GLY A 331 6.86 -18.46 13.71
N GLN A 332 6.28 -17.99 14.81
CA GLN A 332 6.75 -18.22 16.18
C GLN A 332 6.80 -19.70 16.58
N PHE A 333 6.00 -20.55 15.92
CA PHE A 333 5.98 -22.00 16.13
C PHE A 333 6.92 -22.78 15.20
N VAL A 334 7.49 -22.14 14.17
CA VAL A 334 8.45 -22.78 13.27
C VAL A 334 9.75 -23.04 14.04
N ASN A 335 10.27 -24.26 13.93
CA ASN A 335 11.43 -24.76 14.68
C ASN A 335 11.25 -24.82 16.22
N GLU A 336 10.04 -24.60 16.75
CA GLU A 336 9.78 -24.59 18.20
C GLU A 336 9.71 -26.02 18.75
N THR A 337 10.53 -26.34 19.76
CA THR A 337 10.70 -27.73 20.21
C THR A 337 9.75 -28.17 21.31
N ASN A 338 8.97 -27.27 21.91
CA ASN A 338 8.05 -27.59 23.00
C ASN A 338 6.63 -27.84 22.48
N THR A 339 5.84 -26.78 22.34
CA THR A 339 4.42 -26.84 21.96
C THR A 339 4.28 -27.25 20.50
N ALA A 340 5.05 -26.62 19.62
CA ALA A 340 5.11 -27.03 18.22
C ALA A 340 6.01 -28.26 18.01
N GLY A 341 6.75 -28.71 19.03
CA GLY A 341 7.46 -30.00 19.10
C GLY A 341 8.17 -30.46 17.82
N PHE A 342 8.79 -29.51 17.14
CA PHE A 342 9.90 -29.76 16.22
C PHE A 342 11.05 -30.42 16.99
N ASN A 343 11.93 -31.11 16.29
CA ASN A 343 13.12 -31.75 16.84
C ASN A 343 14.34 -31.59 15.91
N GLY A 344 14.43 -30.43 15.24
CA GLY A 344 15.56 -30.08 14.38
C GLY A 344 15.39 -30.56 12.92
N GLU A 345 14.15 -30.61 12.43
CA GLU A 345 13.84 -30.90 11.03
C GLU A 345 14.54 -29.87 10.12
N SER A 346 15.53 -30.33 9.35
CA SER A 346 16.34 -29.51 8.44
C SER A 346 16.25 -29.97 6.98
N THR A 347 15.29 -30.85 6.67
CA THR A 347 15.00 -31.32 5.31
C THR A 347 13.50 -31.30 5.09
N HIS A 348 13.08 -31.15 3.83
CA HIS A 348 11.68 -31.16 3.45
C HIS A 348 10.96 -32.45 3.88
N GLU A 349 11.60 -33.59 3.69
CA GLU A 349 11.05 -34.90 4.06
C GLU A 349 10.85 -35.01 5.59
N ALA A 350 11.79 -34.50 6.38
CA ALA A 350 11.67 -34.49 7.83
C ALA A 350 10.54 -33.55 8.30
N ALA A 351 10.41 -32.38 7.67
CA ALA A 351 9.32 -31.45 7.95
C ALA A 351 7.94 -32.05 7.62
N CYS A 352 7.81 -32.76 6.50
CA CYS A 352 6.59 -33.51 6.16
C CYS A 352 6.29 -34.63 7.14
N ALA A 353 7.32 -35.38 7.59
CA ALA A 353 7.15 -36.43 8.59
C ALA A 353 6.73 -35.87 9.96
N TYR A 354 7.26 -34.72 10.34
CA TYR A 354 6.82 -33.97 11.52
C TYR A 354 5.33 -33.60 11.41
N ALA A 355 4.93 -32.97 10.30
CA ALA A 355 3.54 -32.58 10.09
C ALA A 355 2.59 -33.80 10.04
N GLN A 356 2.99 -34.88 9.38
CA GLN A 356 2.21 -36.14 9.35
C GLN A 356 1.97 -36.65 10.77
N LYS A 357 3.03 -36.74 11.59
CA LYS A 357 2.93 -37.23 12.97
C LYS A 357 1.97 -36.36 13.80
N ARG A 358 1.95 -35.06 13.59
CA ARG A 358 1.03 -34.13 14.26
C ARG A 358 -0.42 -34.44 13.89
N LEU A 359 -0.73 -34.52 12.60
CA LEU A 359 -2.07 -34.82 12.10
C LEU A 359 -2.58 -36.19 12.57
N ASP A 360 -1.70 -37.21 12.57
CA ASP A 360 -2.03 -38.56 13.05
C ASP A 360 -2.46 -38.56 14.53
N ASN A 361 -1.85 -37.69 15.34
CA ASN A 361 -2.15 -37.54 16.77
C ASN A 361 -3.18 -36.44 17.07
N GLU A 362 -3.83 -35.87 16.04
CA GLU A 362 -4.76 -34.75 16.16
C GLU A 362 -4.16 -33.58 16.97
N GLN A 363 -2.92 -33.22 16.62
CA GLN A 363 -2.20 -32.06 17.13
C GLN A 363 -2.07 -31.02 16.02
N TYR A 364 -2.02 -29.74 16.38
CA TYR A 364 -1.89 -28.68 15.38
C TYR A 364 -0.55 -28.74 14.64
N VAL A 365 -0.64 -28.37 13.37
CA VAL A 365 0.47 -27.93 12.53
C VAL A 365 0.23 -26.46 12.24
N SER A 366 1.11 -25.59 12.74
CA SER A 366 1.07 -24.16 12.48
C SER A 366 1.70 -23.88 11.12
N LEU A 367 1.02 -23.10 10.28
CA LEU A 367 1.47 -22.78 8.92
C LEU A 367 2.38 -21.55 8.85
N GLY A 368 2.59 -20.86 9.97
CA GLY A 368 3.31 -19.60 10.06
C GLY A 368 2.54 -18.44 9.43
N GLY A 369 3.22 -17.33 9.17
CA GLY A 369 2.62 -16.14 8.55
C GLY A 369 2.02 -16.37 7.16
N TRP A 370 1.66 -15.29 6.47
CA TRP A 370 0.95 -15.37 5.20
C TRP A 370 1.62 -16.30 4.17
N GLY A 371 0.81 -17.07 3.46
CA GLY A 371 1.27 -17.88 2.34
C GLY A 371 1.89 -19.21 2.75
N GLY A 372 2.22 -19.41 4.02
CA GLY A 372 2.66 -20.70 4.55
C GLY A 372 1.58 -21.76 4.40
N TYR A 373 1.96 -22.99 4.06
CA TYR A 373 0.98 -23.99 3.64
C TYR A 373 1.39 -25.44 3.93
N ILE A 374 0.37 -26.30 3.87
CA ILE A 374 0.49 -27.76 3.90
C ILE A 374 -0.33 -28.38 2.77
N VAL A 375 0.17 -29.46 2.18
CA VAL A 375 -0.49 -30.28 1.16
C VAL A 375 -0.67 -31.69 1.68
N VAL A 376 -1.91 -32.18 1.66
CA VAL A 376 -2.27 -33.54 2.03
C VAL A 376 -2.97 -34.26 0.88
N GLY A 377 -2.89 -35.59 0.87
CA GLY A 377 -3.68 -36.43 -0.03
C GLY A 377 -4.47 -37.49 0.71
N PHE A 378 -5.27 -38.21 -0.08
CA PHE A 378 -6.09 -39.33 0.38
C PHE A 378 -5.73 -40.60 -0.40
N ASP A 379 -5.95 -41.76 0.25
CA ASP A 379 -5.75 -43.08 -0.35
C ASP A 379 -6.90 -43.51 -1.29
N HIS A 380 -7.87 -42.62 -1.48
CA HIS A 380 -9.01 -42.68 -2.39
C HIS A 380 -9.33 -41.24 -2.85
N SER A 381 -10.24 -41.08 -3.82
CA SER A 381 -10.69 -39.75 -4.23
C SER A 381 -11.95 -39.34 -3.46
N ILE A 382 -12.01 -38.08 -3.00
CA ILE A 382 -13.19 -37.51 -2.36
C ILE A 382 -14.15 -37.04 -3.46
N GLU A 383 -15.34 -37.63 -3.50
CA GLU A 383 -16.34 -37.33 -4.53
C GLU A 383 -17.07 -36.00 -4.25
N ASN A 384 -17.34 -35.23 -5.30
CA ASN A 384 -18.24 -34.09 -5.21
C ASN A 384 -19.70 -34.59 -5.19
N LYS A 385 -20.31 -34.69 -4.00
CA LYS A 385 -21.72 -35.08 -3.83
C LYS A 385 -22.66 -33.86 -3.82
N GLY A 386 -22.14 -32.65 -4.00
CA GLY A 386 -22.89 -31.38 -4.02
C GLY A 386 -23.25 -30.83 -2.64
N GLY A 387 -22.75 -31.45 -1.57
CA GLY A 387 -22.89 -31.00 -0.18
C GLY A 387 -21.55 -30.60 0.41
N TYR A 388 -21.44 -30.66 1.74
CA TYR A 388 -20.13 -30.63 2.40
C TYR A 388 -19.44 -31.98 2.22
N ASP A 389 -18.41 -32.00 1.38
CA ASP A 389 -17.73 -33.20 0.91
C ASP A 389 -16.54 -33.59 1.81
N PHE A 390 -15.89 -32.60 2.43
CA PHE A 390 -14.77 -32.80 3.35
C PHE A 390 -14.72 -31.75 4.46
N SER A 391 -13.93 -32.00 5.51
CA SER A 391 -13.70 -31.05 6.58
C SER A 391 -12.21 -30.91 6.94
N ILE A 392 -11.86 -29.74 7.49
CA ILE A 392 -10.52 -29.43 8.00
C ILE A 392 -10.68 -28.94 9.44
N LYS A 393 -10.04 -29.62 10.38
CA LYS A 393 -10.07 -29.24 11.80
C LYS A 393 -9.04 -28.14 12.08
N GLY A 394 -9.49 -27.04 12.69
CA GLY A 394 -8.67 -25.98 13.29
C GLY A 394 -9.02 -25.80 14.77
N ASN A 395 -8.47 -24.79 15.43
CA ASN A 395 -8.71 -24.48 16.84
C ASN A 395 -9.30 -23.08 17.08
N ALA A 396 -9.79 -22.42 16.03
CA ALA A 396 -10.42 -21.12 16.14
C ALA A 396 -11.48 -21.03 17.24
N PHE A 397 -11.49 -19.87 17.89
CA PHE A 397 -12.47 -19.46 18.90
C PHE A 397 -12.83 -17.98 18.71
N ASP A 398 -13.81 -17.46 19.45
CA ASP A 398 -14.48 -16.16 19.15
C ASP A 398 -13.52 -15.00 18.84
N SER A 399 -12.42 -14.88 19.59
CA SER A 399 -11.41 -13.83 19.40
C SER A 399 -10.12 -14.27 18.70
N SER A 400 -10.02 -15.52 18.24
CA SER A 400 -8.85 -16.07 17.55
C SER A 400 -9.28 -16.85 16.32
N ASN A 401 -9.21 -16.20 15.16
CA ASN A 401 -9.53 -16.78 13.86
C ASN A 401 -8.37 -16.53 12.90
N GLU A 402 -7.84 -17.58 12.31
CA GLU A 402 -6.60 -17.55 11.51
C GLU A 402 -6.89 -18.20 10.16
N PRO A 403 -7.66 -17.52 9.29
CA PRO A 403 -8.32 -18.13 8.14
C PRO A 403 -7.33 -18.74 7.15
N GLY A 404 -7.45 -20.04 6.93
CA GLY A 404 -6.73 -20.77 5.89
C GLY A 404 -7.50 -20.75 4.56
N ILE A 405 -6.86 -20.28 3.48
CA ILE A 405 -7.35 -20.46 2.11
C ILE A 405 -7.20 -21.94 1.73
N VAL A 406 -8.28 -22.51 1.20
CA VAL A 406 -8.31 -23.93 0.82
C VAL A 406 -8.24 -24.06 -0.69
N TRP A 407 -7.31 -24.90 -1.16
CA TRP A 407 -7.16 -25.29 -2.55
C TRP A 407 -7.35 -26.79 -2.67
N VAL A 408 -7.87 -27.24 -3.80
CA VAL A 408 -8.10 -28.65 -4.10
C VAL A 408 -7.56 -29.01 -5.48
N MET A 409 -7.21 -30.27 -5.67
CA MET A 409 -6.66 -30.77 -6.93
C MET A 409 -7.20 -32.17 -7.23
N GLN A 410 -7.42 -32.44 -8.52
CA GLN A 410 -7.61 -33.78 -9.07
C GLN A 410 -6.27 -34.33 -9.56
N ASP A 411 -6.00 -35.60 -9.30
CA ASP A 411 -4.88 -36.34 -9.89
C ASP A 411 -5.22 -36.70 -11.35
N VAL A 412 -5.10 -35.70 -12.24
CA VAL A 412 -5.55 -35.81 -13.62
C VAL A 412 -4.67 -36.77 -14.41
N ASN A 413 -3.37 -36.76 -14.13
CA ASN A 413 -2.39 -37.58 -14.83
C ASN A 413 -2.26 -39.02 -14.26
N GLY A 414 -2.77 -39.27 -13.05
CA GLY A 414 -2.84 -40.58 -12.41
C GLY A 414 -1.52 -41.05 -11.78
N ASP A 415 -0.57 -40.15 -11.52
CA ASP A 415 0.73 -40.48 -10.92
C ASP A 415 0.71 -40.51 -9.38
N GLY A 416 -0.38 -40.09 -8.76
CA GLY A 416 -0.54 -40.07 -7.32
C GLY A 416 0.24 -38.94 -6.62
N LEU A 417 0.64 -37.89 -7.34
CA LEU A 417 1.35 -36.73 -6.81
C LEU A 417 0.51 -35.44 -6.95
N PRO A 418 0.65 -34.47 -6.03
CA PRO A 418 -0.06 -33.19 -6.11
C PRO A 418 0.62 -32.21 -7.09
N ASN A 419 0.79 -32.62 -8.35
CA ASN A 419 1.52 -31.87 -9.38
C ASN A 419 0.67 -31.46 -10.59
N ASP A 420 -0.64 -31.69 -10.55
CA ASP A 420 -1.60 -31.21 -11.56
C ASP A 420 -2.05 -29.76 -11.25
N GLU A 421 -3.27 -29.38 -11.66
CA GLU A 421 -3.84 -28.03 -11.49
C GLU A 421 -4.54 -27.86 -10.14
N TRP A 422 -4.20 -26.78 -9.43
CA TRP A 422 -4.83 -26.39 -8.17
C TRP A 422 -6.00 -25.42 -8.40
N TYR A 423 -7.11 -25.64 -7.70
CA TYR A 423 -8.29 -24.77 -7.73
C TYR A 423 -8.57 -24.23 -6.34
N GLU A 424 -8.67 -22.90 -6.21
CA GLU A 424 -9.10 -22.26 -4.95
C GLU A 424 -10.59 -22.57 -4.72
N LEU A 425 -10.94 -22.93 -3.48
CA LEU A 425 -12.33 -22.91 -3.05
C LEU A 425 -12.70 -21.49 -2.66
N LYS A 426 -13.70 -20.91 -3.32
CA LYS A 426 -14.16 -19.57 -2.93
C LYS A 426 -14.68 -19.58 -1.49
N GLY A 427 -14.38 -18.50 -0.77
CA GLY A 427 -14.98 -18.19 0.52
C GLY A 427 -15.81 -16.90 0.48
N SER A 428 -16.30 -16.52 1.65
CA SER A 428 -17.12 -15.31 1.86
C SER A 428 -16.49 -13.97 1.42
N GLU A 429 -15.19 -13.92 1.14
CA GLU A 429 -14.47 -12.71 0.69
C GLU A 429 -13.96 -12.81 -0.75
N TYR A 430 -14.24 -13.91 -1.46
CA TYR A 430 -13.82 -14.06 -2.85
C TYR A 430 -14.39 -12.95 -3.73
N GLY A 431 -13.56 -12.39 -4.62
CA GLY A 431 -13.94 -11.34 -5.57
C GLY A 431 -14.19 -9.96 -4.95
N LYS A 432 -14.01 -9.78 -3.64
CA LYS A 432 -14.13 -8.45 -3.01
C LYS A 432 -12.89 -7.59 -3.31
N PRO A 433 -13.04 -6.25 -3.43
CA PRO A 433 -11.94 -5.34 -3.71
C PRO A 433 -10.77 -5.42 -2.72
N GLU A 434 -11.05 -5.79 -1.46
CA GLU A 434 -10.05 -5.90 -0.41
C GLU A 434 -9.34 -7.25 -0.35
N THR A 435 -9.76 -8.21 -1.18
CA THR A 435 -9.11 -9.52 -1.32
C THR A 435 -8.21 -9.50 -2.55
N ILE A 436 -6.94 -9.79 -2.36
CA ILE A 436 -5.93 -9.77 -3.42
C ILE A 436 -5.65 -11.22 -3.83
N GLN A 437 -6.25 -11.70 -4.92
CA GLN A 437 -6.08 -13.08 -5.41
C GLN A 437 -4.70 -13.33 -6.06
N ASP A 438 -3.92 -12.27 -6.23
CA ASP A 438 -2.66 -12.27 -6.96
C ASP A 438 -1.49 -11.80 -6.11
N TYR A 439 -1.49 -12.22 -4.86
CA TYR A 439 -0.54 -11.76 -3.88
C TYR A 439 0.66 -12.69 -3.81
N ALA A 440 1.83 -12.10 -3.54
CA ALA A 440 3.05 -12.84 -3.28
C ALA A 440 3.87 -12.12 -2.23
N VAL A 441 4.54 -12.90 -1.37
CA VAL A 441 5.42 -12.38 -0.31
C VAL A 441 6.74 -13.12 -0.36
N THR A 442 7.81 -12.34 -0.43
CA THR A 442 9.18 -12.82 -0.29
C THR A 442 9.64 -12.62 1.15
N TYR A 443 10.04 -13.70 1.80
CA TYR A 443 10.63 -13.69 3.14
C TYR A 443 12.15 -13.76 3.04
N PHE A 444 12.85 -13.00 3.87
CA PHE A 444 14.32 -12.93 3.87
C PHE A 444 14.87 -13.54 5.16
N ARG A 445 15.84 -14.45 5.01
CA ARG A 445 16.50 -15.13 6.13
C ARG A 445 17.05 -14.09 7.12
N PRO A 446 16.64 -14.13 8.40
CA PRO A 446 17.14 -13.19 9.39
C PRO A 446 18.52 -13.61 9.90
N GLY A 447 19.23 -12.65 10.48
CA GLY A 447 20.36 -12.97 11.36
C GLY A 447 19.87 -13.56 12.70
N PRO A 448 20.80 -14.11 13.51
CA PRO A 448 20.53 -14.55 14.87
C PRO A 448 19.72 -13.57 15.71
N ASN A 449 18.62 -14.05 16.32
CA ASN A 449 17.78 -13.26 17.23
C ASN A 449 17.13 -12.02 16.61
N MET A 450 16.96 -11.99 15.28
CA MET A 450 16.35 -10.88 14.54
C MET A 450 14.97 -11.24 13.99
N ASP A 451 14.16 -10.21 13.73
CA ASP A 451 12.88 -10.33 13.03
C ASP A 451 13.09 -10.78 11.57
N THR A 452 12.19 -11.61 11.07
CA THR A 452 12.23 -12.08 9.67
C THR A 452 11.55 -11.06 8.77
N GLN A 453 12.34 -10.33 7.98
CA GLN A 453 11.81 -9.30 7.08
C GLN A 453 11.06 -9.94 5.90
N TRP A 454 10.06 -9.23 5.39
CA TRP A 454 9.34 -9.62 4.19
C TRP A 454 8.99 -8.42 3.31
N GLN A 455 8.83 -8.68 2.01
CA GLN A 455 8.33 -7.73 1.02
C GLN A 455 7.27 -8.40 0.16
N ASP A 456 6.17 -7.70 -0.11
CA ASP A 456 5.12 -8.18 -1.00
C ASP A 456 5.29 -7.70 -2.45
N ASN A 457 4.54 -8.30 -3.37
CA ASN A 457 4.49 -7.91 -4.78
C ASN A 457 3.74 -6.60 -5.06
N LYS A 458 3.27 -5.90 -4.01
CA LYS A 458 2.68 -4.55 -4.08
C LYS A 458 3.66 -3.48 -3.57
N GLY A 459 4.87 -3.87 -3.17
CA GLY A 459 5.93 -2.99 -2.69
C GLY A 459 5.86 -2.65 -1.20
N ASN A 460 4.94 -3.24 -0.44
CA ASN A 460 4.90 -3.10 1.02
C ASN A 460 5.96 -3.99 1.66
N LYS A 461 6.40 -3.58 2.85
CA LYS A 461 7.41 -4.28 3.65
C LYS A 461 6.92 -4.43 5.07
N GLY A 462 7.38 -5.48 5.73
CA GLY A 462 7.14 -5.72 7.14
C GLY A 462 8.05 -6.80 7.69
N ALA A 463 7.71 -7.33 8.85
CA ALA A 463 8.45 -8.42 9.46
C ALA A 463 7.54 -9.36 10.23
N ILE A 464 8.00 -10.60 10.39
CA ILE A 464 7.56 -11.51 11.45
C ILE A 464 8.47 -11.24 12.66
N ASP A 465 7.86 -10.75 13.74
CA ASP A 465 8.58 -10.31 14.93
C ASP A 465 9.15 -11.52 15.69
N ARG A 466 10.39 -11.41 16.16
CA ARG A 466 11.02 -12.44 16.96
C ARG A 466 10.70 -12.24 18.44
N LEU A 467 9.72 -13.00 18.93
CA LEU A 467 9.19 -12.97 20.30
C LEU A 467 9.99 -13.85 21.28
N GLY A 468 11.28 -13.58 21.42
CA GLY A 468 12.25 -14.43 22.15
C GLY A 468 11.91 -14.72 23.63
N ASN A 469 11.08 -13.91 24.28
CA ASN A 469 10.63 -14.15 25.66
C ASN A 469 9.60 -15.28 25.77
N TYR A 470 8.91 -15.60 24.68
CA TYR A 470 7.86 -16.61 24.61
C TYR A 470 8.29 -17.81 23.77
N HIS A 471 9.00 -17.55 22.68
CA HIS A 471 9.45 -18.54 21.69
C HIS A 471 10.97 -18.42 21.52
N PRO A 472 11.76 -19.29 22.19
CA PRO A 472 13.20 -19.09 22.42
C PRO A 472 14.08 -19.37 21.20
N GLN A 473 13.53 -19.85 20.09
CA GLN A 473 14.28 -20.13 18.88
C GLN A 473 15.06 -18.90 18.43
N GLU A 474 16.21 -19.14 17.80
CA GLU A 474 17.10 -18.08 17.35
C GLU A 474 16.46 -17.25 16.22
N PHE A 475 15.69 -17.90 15.35
CA PHE A 475 14.86 -17.27 14.32
C PHE A 475 13.67 -18.17 13.95
N TYR A 476 12.70 -17.60 13.24
CA TYR A 476 11.44 -18.26 12.84
C TYR A 476 11.42 -18.71 11.38
N TYR A 477 12.52 -18.55 10.65
CA TYR A 477 12.68 -19.01 9.27
C TYR A 477 12.81 -20.56 9.20
N PRO A 478 12.10 -21.26 8.29
CA PRO A 478 12.17 -22.72 8.19
C PRO A 478 13.59 -23.24 7.92
N LEU A 479 14.06 -24.22 8.69
CA LEU A 479 15.43 -24.73 8.58
C LEU A 479 15.72 -25.54 7.32
N TRP A 480 14.69 -26.01 6.62
CA TRP A 480 14.80 -26.82 5.39
C TRP A 480 14.69 -26.01 4.10
N ILE A 481 14.50 -24.70 4.19
CA ILE A 481 14.67 -23.77 3.07
C ILE A 481 16.13 -23.32 3.14
N GLU A 482 16.94 -23.62 2.12
CA GLU A 482 18.37 -23.32 2.11
C GLU A 482 18.66 -21.90 1.63
N GLU A 483 17.82 -21.37 0.74
CA GLU A 483 17.97 -20.05 0.15
C GLU A 483 17.84 -18.94 1.20
N ASP A 484 18.54 -17.83 0.99
CA ASP A 484 18.46 -16.64 1.85
C ASP A 484 17.14 -15.87 1.70
N SER A 485 16.33 -16.24 0.72
CA SER A 485 14.96 -15.78 0.59
C SER A 485 14.12 -16.75 -0.21
N TYR A 486 12.81 -16.77 0.05
CA TYR A 486 11.84 -17.55 -0.72
C TYR A 486 10.53 -16.80 -0.85
N THR A 487 9.81 -17.06 -1.93
CA THR A 487 8.55 -16.38 -2.25
C THR A 487 7.39 -17.36 -2.23
N LEU A 488 6.34 -16.98 -1.52
CA LEU A 488 5.06 -17.69 -1.48
C LEU A 488 4.02 -16.92 -2.28
N TYR A 489 3.11 -17.64 -2.93
CA TYR A 489 2.09 -17.11 -3.85
C TYR A 489 0.71 -17.58 -3.42
N GLY A 490 -0.31 -16.73 -3.57
CA GLY A 490 -1.69 -17.10 -3.26
C GLY A 490 -2.62 -15.91 -3.09
N THR A 491 -3.73 -16.15 -2.40
CA THR A 491 -4.74 -15.14 -2.10
C THR A 491 -4.48 -14.52 -0.72
N CYS A 492 -4.54 -13.19 -0.62
CA CYS A 492 -4.48 -12.47 0.64
C CYS A 492 -5.83 -11.84 0.96
N LEU A 493 -6.38 -12.22 2.11
CA LEU A 493 -7.57 -11.63 2.70
C LEU A 493 -7.21 -10.33 3.43
N LYS A 494 -8.16 -9.39 3.48
CA LYS A 494 -8.07 -8.26 4.40
C LYS A 494 -8.13 -8.77 5.84
N ALA A 495 -7.09 -8.48 6.62
CA ALA A 495 -7.05 -8.81 8.03
C ALA A 495 -8.20 -8.17 8.81
N ARG A 496 -8.72 -8.91 9.80
CA ARG A 496 -9.74 -8.45 10.76
C ARG A 496 -9.20 -8.45 12.20
N THR A 497 -7.92 -8.12 12.32
CA THR A 497 -7.18 -8.03 13.58
C THR A 497 -7.35 -6.65 14.19
N GLU A 498 -7.81 -6.60 15.43
CA GLU A 498 -8.10 -5.36 16.15
C GLU A 498 -7.51 -5.42 17.56
N GLN A 499 -7.04 -4.28 18.06
CA GLN A 499 -6.66 -4.12 19.45
C GLN A 499 -7.71 -3.28 20.17
N SER A 500 -8.27 -3.81 21.24
CA SER A 500 -9.19 -3.08 22.10
C SER A 500 -8.47 -1.86 22.72
N PRO A 501 -8.95 -0.63 22.52
CA PRO A 501 -8.32 0.55 23.09
C PRO A 501 -8.50 0.64 24.62
N SER A 502 -9.45 -0.10 25.19
CA SER A 502 -9.74 -0.09 26.63
C SER A 502 -8.99 -1.17 27.40
N THR A 503 -8.81 -2.36 26.81
CA THR A 503 -8.16 -3.50 27.49
C THR A 503 -6.77 -3.81 26.94
N GLY A 504 -6.41 -3.28 25.76
CA GLY A 504 -5.17 -3.63 25.05
C GLY A 504 -5.15 -5.05 24.48
N MET A 505 -6.25 -5.80 24.63
CA MET A 505 -6.35 -7.17 24.11
C MET A 505 -6.55 -7.17 22.60
N TRP A 506 -5.88 -8.11 21.95
CA TRP A 506 -6.03 -8.36 20.51
C TRP A 506 -7.18 -9.33 20.26
N SER A 507 -7.89 -9.12 19.15
CA SER A 507 -8.91 -10.01 18.62
C SER A 507 -8.70 -10.19 17.12
N ASN A 508 -8.74 -11.43 16.67
CA ASN A 508 -8.79 -11.80 15.27
C ASN A 508 -10.24 -12.19 14.95
N ASN A 509 -11.00 -11.27 14.35
CA ASN A 509 -12.44 -11.47 14.13
C ASN A 509 -12.69 -12.47 12.98
N PRO A 510 -13.80 -13.23 13.03
CA PRO A 510 -14.06 -14.29 12.07
C PRO A 510 -14.46 -13.79 10.68
N PHE A 511 -14.37 -14.70 9.72
CA PHE A 511 -14.86 -14.60 8.35
C PHE A 511 -16.13 -15.45 8.17
N GLY A 512 -16.92 -15.13 7.14
CA GLY A 512 -18.28 -15.68 7.00
C GLY A 512 -18.33 -17.20 6.78
N TRP A 513 -17.54 -17.72 5.84
CA TRP A 513 -17.43 -19.15 5.49
C TRP A 513 -16.30 -19.35 4.46
N GLY A 514 -15.88 -20.61 4.27
CA GLY A 514 -14.98 -21.06 3.22
C GLY A 514 -13.50 -20.97 3.59
N TYR A 515 -13.18 -20.92 4.88
CA TYR A 515 -11.81 -20.82 5.38
C TYR A 515 -11.58 -21.83 6.50
N ALA A 516 -10.41 -22.48 6.50
CA ALA A 516 -10.01 -23.32 7.61
C ALA A 516 -9.67 -22.46 8.83
N ASP A 517 -9.78 -23.04 10.03
CA ASP A 517 -9.39 -22.38 11.28
C ASP A 517 -10.09 -21.03 11.50
N ASN A 518 -11.41 -21.05 11.33
CA ASN A 518 -12.24 -19.86 11.35
C ASN A 518 -13.65 -20.17 11.85
N ILE A 519 -14.22 -19.36 12.73
CA ILE A 519 -15.63 -19.46 13.15
C ILE A 519 -16.56 -18.91 12.05
N GLY A 520 -16.86 -19.76 11.06
CA GLY A 520 -17.76 -19.46 9.95
C GLY A 520 -19.12 -20.19 10.05
N ASP A 521 -19.99 -19.93 9.08
CA ASP A 521 -21.29 -20.61 8.88
C ASP A 521 -21.15 -22.06 8.38
N ASP A 522 -19.93 -22.44 8.02
CA ASP A 522 -19.49 -23.77 7.63
C ASP A 522 -19.03 -24.64 8.81
N MET A 523 -19.26 -24.19 10.05
CA MET A 523 -19.03 -24.97 11.27
C MET A 523 -20.33 -25.49 11.90
N PRO A 524 -20.42 -26.78 12.28
CA PRO A 524 -21.56 -27.33 13.01
C PRO A 524 -21.68 -26.79 14.44
N ASN A 525 -20.55 -26.52 15.11
CA ASN A 525 -20.49 -25.93 16.44
C ASN A 525 -19.48 -24.78 16.46
N LYS A 526 -19.94 -23.60 16.89
CA LYS A 526 -19.13 -22.37 16.99
C LYS A 526 -18.61 -22.12 18.42
N ASP A 527 -19.05 -22.88 19.42
CA ASP A 527 -18.62 -22.74 20.82
C ASP A 527 -17.34 -23.54 21.07
N ASN A 528 -16.20 -22.85 21.06
CA ASN A 528 -14.86 -23.45 21.21
C ASN A 528 -13.94 -22.73 22.23
N PRO A 529 -14.37 -22.44 23.46
CA PRO A 529 -13.61 -21.59 24.40
C PRO A 529 -12.26 -22.20 24.84
N ASN A 530 -12.04 -23.49 24.60
CA ASN A 530 -10.81 -24.20 24.94
C ASN A 530 -9.88 -24.43 23.74
N ALA A 531 -10.16 -23.82 22.59
CA ALA A 531 -9.37 -23.98 21.36
C ALA A 531 -9.17 -25.47 20.98
N GLY A 532 -10.25 -26.26 21.05
CA GLY A 532 -10.25 -27.67 20.65
C GLY A 532 -10.30 -27.83 19.13
N ALA A 533 -9.95 -29.03 18.65
CA ALA A 533 -9.96 -29.35 17.22
C ALA A 533 -11.40 -29.49 16.67
N LEU A 534 -11.90 -28.45 16.01
CA LEU A 534 -13.23 -28.39 15.39
C LEU A 534 -13.15 -28.19 13.88
N GLY A 535 -14.04 -28.85 13.14
CA GLY A 535 -14.03 -28.86 11.67
C GLY A 535 -14.77 -27.69 11.04
N ASN A 536 -14.11 -27.02 10.08
CA ASN A 536 -14.75 -26.27 9.00
C ASN A 536 -15.08 -27.22 7.85
N TYR A 537 -16.25 -27.07 7.23
CA TYR A 537 -16.74 -27.97 6.19
C TYR A 537 -16.72 -27.32 4.82
N PHE A 538 -16.28 -28.05 3.81
CA PHE A 538 -16.00 -27.50 2.48
C PHE A 538 -16.74 -28.26 1.40
N LYS A 539 -17.07 -27.54 0.32
CA LYS A 539 -17.74 -28.08 -0.87
C LYS A 539 -16.79 -28.05 -2.03
N ILE A 540 -16.63 -29.17 -2.72
CA ILE A 540 -15.80 -29.23 -3.94
C ILE A 540 -16.43 -28.36 -5.05
N SER A 541 -17.75 -28.17 -5.03
CA SER A 541 -18.46 -27.29 -5.96
C SER A 541 -18.06 -25.81 -5.88
N ASP A 542 -17.39 -25.40 -4.80
CA ASP A 542 -16.89 -24.03 -4.65
C ASP A 542 -15.52 -23.81 -5.31
N ALA A 543 -14.93 -24.85 -5.93
CA ALA A 543 -13.69 -24.73 -6.70
C ALA A 543 -13.87 -23.85 -7.95
N LEU A 544 -12.95 -22.89 -8.12
CA LEU A 544 -12.94 -21.94 -9.22
C LEU A 544 -11.69 -22.06 -10.09
N ASN A 545 -11.88 -21.80 -11.38
CA ASN A 545 -10.79 -21.46 -12.29
C ASN A 545 -10.27 -20.05 -11.97
N ILE A 546 -9.06 -19.72 -12.47
CA ILE A 546 -8.44 -18.40 -12.29
C ILE A 546 -9.32 -17.26 -12.83
N ASP A 547 -10.13 -17.51 -13.86
CA ASP A 547 -11.06 -16.52 -14.42
C ASP A 547 -12.35 -16.33 -13.61
N GLY A 548 -12.51 -17.04 -12.49
CA GLY A 548 -13.67 -17.00 -11.60
C GLY A 548 -14.84 -17.89 -12.03
N THR A 549 -14.72 -18.61 -13.15
CA THR A 549 -15.71 -19.62 -13.54
C THR A 549 -15.58 -20.88 -12.67
N SER A 550 -16.66 -21.66 -12.53
CA SER A 550 -16.60 -22.91 -11.77
C SER A 550 -15.64 -23.90 -12.43
N ALA A 551 -14.78 -24.53 -11.62
CA ALA A 551 -13.89 -25.60 -12.07
C ALA A 551 -14.67 -26.88 -12.42
N ASN A 552 -15.88 -27.07 -11.86
CA ASN A 552 -16.75 -28.23 -12.07
C ASN A 552 -16.03 -29.58 -11.86
N LEU A 553 -15.29 -29.70 -10.75
CA LEU A 553 -14.58 -30.92 -10.37
C LEU A 553 -15.58 -32.02 -9.96
N SER A 554 -15.39 -33.25 -10.45
CA SER A 554 -16.22 -34.40 -10.05
C SER A 554 -15.73 -35.07 -8.76
N HIS A 555 -14.46 -34.90 -8.44
CA HIS A 555 -13.79 -35.38 -7.24
C HIS A 555 -12.54 -34.55 -6.98
N ILE A 556 -11.85 -34.82 -5.88
CA ILE A 556 -10.52 -34.30 -5.56
C ILE A 556 -9.67 -35.43 -4.95
N ASP A 557 -8.36 -35.26 -5.00
CA ASP A 557 -7.38 -36.22 -4.49
C ASP A 557 -6.43 -35.58 -3.47
N PHE A 558 -6.24 -34.27 -3.59
CA PHE A 558 -5.35 -33.49 -2.74
C PHE A 558 -6.01 -32.21 -2.25
N ILE A 559 -5.62 -31.80 -1.06
CA ILE A 559 -6.04 -30.57 -0.40
C ILE A 559 -4.80 -29.80 0.02
N LYS A 560 -4.78 -28.49 -0.25
CA LYS A 560 -3.77 -27.57 0.27
C LYS A 560 -4.47 -26.51 1.13
N VAL A 561 -3.90 -26.22 2.30
CA VAL A 561 -4.35 -25.12 3.18
C VAL A 561 -3.21 -24.13 3.31
N GLN A 562 -3.52 -22.84 3.15
CA GLN A 562 -2.54 -21.77 3.15
C GLN A 562 -3.00 -20.62 4.06
N THR A 563 -2.11 -20.09 4.92
CA THR A 563 -2.43 -18.92 5.76
C THR A 563 -2.88 -17.73 4.90
N GLY A 564 -4.11 -17.26 5.12
CA GLY A 564 -4.77 -16.30 4.23
C GLY A 564 -4.57 -14.83 4.57
N VAL A 565 -3.99 -14.48 5.72
CA VAL A 565 -3.83 -13.09 6.17
C VAL A 565 -2.37 -12.73 6.44
N ASN A 566 -1.95 -11.55 6.00
CA ASN A 566 -0.62 -11.01 6.26
C ASN A 566 -0.67 -9.93 7.36
N VAL A 567 -0.73 -10.37 8.62
CA VAL A 567 -0.90 -9.49 9.79
C VAL A 567 -0.25 -10.09 11.04
N LYS A 568 0.03 -9.24 12.03
CA LYS A 568 0.44 -9.62 13.38
C LYS A 568 -0.42 -8.94 14.44
N ALA A 569 -0.65 -9.63 15.54
CA ALA A 569 -1.43 -9.21 16.70
C ALA A 569 -0.54 -8.85 17.90
N GLY A 570 0.45 -7.96 17.67
CA GLY A 570 1.36 -7.50 18.71
C GLY A 570 2.15 -8.64 19.37
N TRP A 571 1.98 -8.80 20.69
CA TRP A 571 2.67 -9.82 21.48
C TRP A 571 2.16 -11.25 21.24
N LEU A 572 1.03 -11.42 20.54
CA LEU A 572 0.54 -12.74 20.10
C LEU A 572 1.28 -13.25 18.85
N GLY A 573 2.07 -12.41 18.19
CA GLY A 573 2.79 -12.79 16.98
C GLY A 573 1.95 -12.64 15.71
N GLU A 574 2.39 -13.30 14.65
CA GLU A 574 1.68 -13.41 13.38
C GLU A 574 0.37 -14.19 13.52
N ASN A 575 -0.63 -13.88 12.68
CA ASN A 575 -1.74 -14.79 12.49
C ASN A 575 -1.27 -15.98 11.67
N SER A 576 -1.41 -17.18 12.22
CA SER A 576 -0.94 -18.42 11.63
C SER A 576 -2.06 -19.44 11.61
N THR A 577 -2.51 -19.84 10.43
CA THR A 577 -3.52 -20.90 10.33
C THR A 577 -2.99 -22.18 10.98
N GLU A 578 -3.81 -22.81 11.81
CA GLU A 578 -3.48 -24.07 12.45
C GLU A 578 -4.41 -25.19 11.98
N VAL A 579 -3.83 -26.30 11.52
CA VAL A 579 -4.60 -27.47 11.09
C VAL A 579 -4.29 -28.71 11.91
N PHE A 580 -5.32 -29.47 12.25
CA PHE A 580 -5.24 -30.65 13.11
C PHE A 580 -5.54 -31.95 12.36
N LYS A 581 -6.47 -31.91 11.40
CA LYS A 581 -6.92 -33.10 10.66
C LYS A 581 -7.73 -32.76 9.43
N PHE A 582 -7.69 -33.63 8.43
CA PHE A 582 -8.46 -33.56 7.19
C PHE A 582 -9.33 -34.81 7.08
N CYS A 583 -10.62 -34.65 6.79
CA CYS A 583 -11.59 -35.74 6.82
C CYS A 583 -12.45 -35.75 5.55
N ASP A 584 -12.58 -36.91 4.91
CA ASP A 584 -13.59 -37.19 3.90
C ASP A 584 -14.95 -37.38 4.58
N GLU A 585 -15.82 -36.40 4.40
CA GLU A 585 -17.14 -36.36 5.01
C GLU A 585 -18.17 -37.17 4.23
N ASN A 586 -17.84 -37.66 3.03
CA ASN A 586 -18.72 -38.50 2.24
C ASN A 586 -18.86 -39.92 2.77
N ASN A 587 -17.84 -40.40 3.49
CA ASN A 587 -17.74 -41.75 4.04
C ASN A 587 -17.67 -41.74 5.59
N ASN A 588 -17.74 -40.57 6.20
CA ASN A 588 -17.85 -40.41 7.65
C ASN A 588 -19.27 -40.75 8.13
N ASN A 589 -19.41 -41.85 8.88
CA ASN A 589 -20.69 -42.34 9.39
C ASN A 589 -21.08 -41.75 10.77
N ASP A 590 -20.22 -40.94 11.38
CA ASP A 590 -20.41 -40.37 12.73
C ASP A 590 -21.08 -38.98 12.72
N LYS A 591 -21.78 -38.64 11.63
CA LYS A 591 -22.46 -37.34 11.43
C LYS A 591 -23.74 -37.16 12.25
#